data_AF-A0A3P7PK66-F1
#
_entry.id   AF-A0A3P7PK66-F1
#
_cell.length_a   1.000
_cell.length_b   1.000
_cell.length_c   1.000
_cell.angle_alpha   90.00
_cell.angle_beta   90.00
_cell.angle_gamma   90.00
#
_symmetry.space_group_name_H-M   'P 1'
#
loop_
_entity.id
_entity.type
_entity.pdbx_description
1 polymer ?
#
loop_
_entity_poly.entity_id
_entity_poly.type
_entity_poly.pdbx_seq_one_letter_code
_entity_poly.pdbx_strand_id
1 'polypeptide(L)'
;MNIAKAALPLTPRFVLQCCVEAKISEKCLGACSVIPEVDGDCSAFAEDLLRCADDGRDHRECCIRSRVPTDCLSMCSGGKVTNSALCSVFAPRAVACMMRGHERAPSPPVQLRYEYISPESVKVSFAFVVNHKHFLALLRALSLCSDNKWSAKDE
;
A
#
# COMPACT_ATOMS: atom_id res chain seq x y z
N MET A 1 3.65 2.47 26.71
CA MET A 1 4.44 3.12 25.64
C MET A 1 4.02 2.47 24.33
N ASN A 2 3.31 3.22 23.50
CA ASN A 2 2.70 2.73 22.26
C ASN A 2 3.81 2.41 21.26
N ILE A 3 4.06 1.12 21.04
CA ILE A 3 4.91 0.70 19.94
C ILE A 3 4.20 1.17 18.67
N ALA A 4 4.78 2.21 18.08
CA ALA A 4 4.36 2.76 16.82
C ALA A 4 4.11 1.60 15.85
N LYS A 5 3.11 1.79 14.99
CA LYS A 5 2.96 1.11 13.71
C LYS A 5 4.27 1.33 12.94
N ALA A 6 5.34 0.65 13.36
CA ALA A 6 6.67 0.72 12.78
C ALA A 6 6.43 0.48 11.30
N ALA A 7 6.83 1.47 10.51
CA ALA A 7 6.36 1.71 9.15
C ALA A 7 6.68 0.51 8.26
N LEU A 8 5.76 -0.46 8.25
CA LEU A 8 5.72 -1.45 7.20
C LEU A 8 5.63 -0.67 5.89
N PRO A 9 6.46 -0.99 4.89
CA PRO A 9 6.31 -0.38 3.58
C PRO A 9 4.88 -0.61 3.13
N LEU A 10 4.18 0.46 2.75
CA LEU A 10 2.86 0.32 2.15
C LEU A 10 3.01 -0.55 0.91
N THR A 11 2.41 -1.73 0.97
CA THR A 11 2.40 -2.68 -0.13
C THR A 11 1.05 -2.61 -0.81
N PRO A 12 0.96 -3.01 -2.09
CA PRO A 12 -0.33 -3.10 -2.77
C PRO A 12 -1.38 -3.91 -2.00
N ARG A 13 -0.95 -4.95 -1.29
CA ARG A 13 -1.83 -5.76 -0.45
C ARG A 13 -2.41 -4.95 0.73
N PHE A 14 -1.59 -4.12 1.38
CA PHE A 14 -2.06 -3.28 2.48
C PHE A 14 -2.98 -2.14 1.99
N VAL A 15 -2.68 -1.56 0.83
CA VAL A 15 -3.55 -0.55 0.22
C VAL A 15 -4.92 -1.15 -0.11
N LEU A 16 -4.95 -2.30 -0.79
CA LEU A 16 -6.19 -3.00 -1.11
C LEU A 16 -6.99 -3.37 0.15
N GLN A 17 -6.34 -3.89 1.18
CA GLN A 17 -6.99 -4.22 2.46
C GLN A 17 -7.63 -2.98 3.09
N CYS A 18 -6.91 -1.85 3.11
CA CYS A 18 -7.43 -0.59 3.62
C CYS A 18 -8.66 -0.12 2.83
N CYS A 19 -8.65 -0.25 1.50
CA CYS A 19 -9.79 0.13 0.65
C CYS A 19 -11.03 -0.72 0.94
N VAL A 20 -10.86 -2.03 1.18
CA VAL A 20 -11.95 -2.94 1.57
C VAL A 20 -12.52 -2.55 2.94
N GLU A 21 -11.65 -2.27 3.92
CA GLU A 21 -12.06 -1.85 5.27
C GLU A 21 -12.77 -0.49 5.27
N ALA A 22 -12.37 0.41 4.36
CA ALA A 22 -13.01 1.70 4.12
C ALA A 22 -14.34 1.60 3.34
N LYS A 23 -14.80 0.39 3.00
CA LYS A 23 -16.05 0.14 2.26
C LYS A 23 -16.11 0.84 0.90
N ILE A 24 -14.97 0.95 0.22
CA ILE A 24 -14.92 1.41 -1.16
C ILE A 24 -15.68 0.41 -2.04
N SER A 25 -16.54 0.92 -2.93
CA SER A 25 -17.35 0.06 -3.81
C SER A 25 -16.48 -0.87 -4.67
N GLU A 26 -17.00 -2.05 -5.02
CA GLU A 26 -16.26 -3.03 -5.85
C GLU A 26 -15.74 -2.44 -7.16
N LYS A 27 -16.53 -1.58 -7.80
CA LYS A 27 -16.14 -0.85 -9.02
C LYS A 27 -14.89 0.03 -8.84
N CYS A 28 -14.66 0.52 -7.63
CA CYS A 28 -13.55 1.43 -7.30
C CYS A 28 -12.36 0.73 -6.65
N LEU A 29 -12.48 -0.55 -6.27
CA LEU A 29 -11.35 -1.32 -5.72
C LEU A 29 -10.23 -1.53 -6.75
N GLY A 30 -10.54 -1.45 -8.05
CA GLY A 30 -9.56 -1.51 -9.13
C GLY A 30 -8.44 -0.46 -8.99
N ALA A 31 -8.74 0.72 -8.44
CA ALA A 31 -7.76 1.78 -8.19
C ALA A 31 -6.73 1.40 -7.10
N CYS A 32 -7.09 0.52 -6.17
CA CYS A 32 -6.24 0.08 -5.07
C CYS A 32 -5.41 -1.19 -5.40
N SER A 33 -5.50 -1.68 -6.62
CA SER A 33 -4.83 -2.92 -7.04
C SER A 33 -3.38 -2.66 -7.49
N VAL A 34 -2.61 -3.73 -7.70
CA VAL A 34 -1.21 -3.65 -8.19
C VAL A 34 -1.15 -2.98 -9.57
N ILE A 35 -2.19 -3.14 -10.38
CA ILE A 35 -2.34 -2.54 -11.72
C ILE A 35 -3.60 -1.66 -11.67
N PRO A 36 -3.47 -0.39 -11.23
CA PRO A 36 -4.61 0.45 -10.92
C PRO A 36 -5.50 0.72 -12.15
N GLU A 37 -6.79 0.44 -12.01
CA GLU A 37 -7.82 0.82 -12.99
C GLU A 37 -8.49 2.14 -12.57
N VAL A 38 -8.50 3.13 -13.47
CA VAL A 38 -8.89 4.52 -13.15
C VAL A 38 -10.02 5.08 -14.03
N ASP A 39 -10.71 4.23 -14.79
CA ASP A 39 -11.71 4.66 -15.77
C ASP A 39 -13.11 4.91 -15.16
N GLY A 40 -13.29 4.63 -13.86
CA GLY A 40 -14.54 4.86 -13.14
C GLY A 40 -14.58 6.18 -12.37
N ASP A 41 -15.78 6.76 -12.20
CA ASP A 41 -16.01 7.82 -11.22
C ASP A 41 -16.01 7.23 -9.81
N CYS A 42 -14.96 7.53 -9.06
CA CYS A 42 -14.75 7.14 -7.67
C CYS A 42 -14.55 8.37 -6.77
N SER A 43 -15.02 9.54 -7.20
CA SER A 43 -14.92 10.80 -6.46
C SER A 43 -15.47 10.73 -5.04
N ALA A 44 -16.56 9.97 -4.85
CA ALA A 44 -17.17 9.73 -3.53
C ALA A 44 -16.24 9.04 -2.52
N PHE A 45 -15.20 8.33 -2.99
CA PHE A 45 -14.22 7.62 -2.17
C PHE A 45 -12.85 8.33 -2.13
N ALA A 46 -12.75 9.55 -2.64
CA ALA A 46 -11.47 10.24 -2.84
C ALA A 46 -10.62 10.34 -1.57
N GLU A 47 -11.22 10.70 -0.44
CA GLU A 47 -10.51 10.83 0.84
C GLU A 47 -9.95 9.48 1.32
N ASP A 48 -10.78 8.42 1.28
CA ASP A 48 -10.36 7.08 1.69
C ASP A 48 -9.31 6.48 0.76
N LEU A 49 -9.46 6.68 -0.55
CA LEU A 49 -8.48 6.28 -1.56
C LEU A 49 -7.11 6.89 -1.26
N LEU A 50 -7.05 8.21 -1.10
CA LEU A 50 -5.80 8.93 -0.82
C LEU A 50 -5.21 8.51 0.53
N ARG A 51 -6.04 8.40 1.57
CA ARG A 51 -5.61 7.96 2.91
C ARG A 51 -5.02 6.55 2.91
N CYS A 52 -5.58 5.63 2.12
CA CYS A 52 -5.12 4.25 2.04
C CYS A 52 -3.81 4.11 1.26
N ALA A 53 -3.57 4.98 0.28
CA ALA A 53 -2.41 4.91 -0.61
C ALA A 53 -1.25 5.84 -0.23
N ASP A 54 -1.44 6.73 0.75
CA ASP A 54 -0.42 7.69 1.19
C ASP A 54 0.83 7.00 1.74
N ASP A 55 1.86 6.94 0.90
CA ASP A 55 3.16 6.32 1.17
C ASP A 55 4.24 7.33 1.62
N GLY A 56 3.86 8.59 1.82
CA GLY A 56 4.77 9.66 2.22
C GLY A 56 5.77 10.09 1.14
N ARG A 57 5.61 9.66 -0.12
CA ARG A 57 6.47 10.06 -1.25
C ARG A 57 5.79 11.09 -2.13
N ASP A 58 6.59 11.79 -2.91
CA ASP A 58 6.12 12.79 -3.87
C ASP A 58 5.89 12.17 -5.25
N HIS A 59 4.63 12.02 -5.65
CA HIS A 59 4.25 11.47 -6.95
C HIS A 59 3.80 12.51 -7.97
N ARG A 60 4.07 13.81 -7.73
CA ARG A 60 3.60 14.91 -8.59
C ARG A 60 4.01 14.76 -10.06
N GLU A 61 5.23 14.30 -10.35
CA GLU A 61 5.69 14.02 -11.72
C GLU A 61 4.85 12.95 -12.45
N CYS A 62 4.37 11.95 -11.72
CA CYS A 62 3.43 10.98 -12.27
C CYS A 62 2.05 11.62 -12.48
N CYS A 63 1.55 12.36 -11.50
CA CYS A 63 0.25 13.03 -11.58
C CYS A 63 0.14 14.02 -12.73
N ILE A 64 1.19 14.80 -12.98
CA ILE A 64 1.28 15.72 -14.13
C ILE A 64 1.10 14.93 -15.44
N ARG A 65 1.83 13.83 -15.61
CA ARG A 65 1.68 12.95 -16.79
C ARG A 65 0.31 12.30 -16.89
N SER A 66 -0.33 12.00 -15.76
CA SER A 66 -1.71 11.52 -15.66
C SER A 66 -2.78 12.63 -15.77
N ARG A 67 -2.38 13.86 -16.13
CA ARG A 67 -3.28 15.01 -16.35
C ARG A 67 -4.11 15.37 -15.12
N VAL A 68 -3.50 15.30 -13.94
CA VAL A 68 -4.06 15.91 -12.72
C VAL A 68 -3.80 17.42 -12.77
N PRO A 69 -4.81 18.29 -12.58
CA PRO A 69 -4.62 19.75 -12.61
C PRO A 69 -3.65 20.23 -11.54
N THR A 70 -2.93 21.33 -11.82
CA THR A 70 -1.93 21.92 -10.91
C THR A 70 -2.48 22.18 -9.51
N ASP A 71 -3.70 22.71 -9.41
CA ASP A 71 -4.36 23.02 -8.13
C ASP A 71 -4.68 21.78 -7.29
N CYS A 72 -4.67 20.59 -7.90
CA CYS A 72 -4.94 19.31 -7.26
C CYS A 72 -3.65 18.52 -6.95
N LEU A 73 -2.47 18.96 -7.41
CA LEU A 73 -1.23 18.19 -7.30
C LEU A 73 -0.79 17.92 -5.86
N SER A 74 -1.21 18.74 -4.89
CA SER A 74 -0.82 18.53 -3.49
C SER A 74 -1.32 17.18 -2.94
N MET A 75 -2.43 16.64 -3.43
CA MET A 75 -2.91 15.32 -3.00
C MET A 75 -1.97 14.17 -3.41
N CYS A 76 -1.15 14.37 -4.45
CA CYS A 76 -0.24 13.35 -4.97
C CYS A 76 0.96 13.09 -4.06
N SER A 77 1.12 13.88 -3.00
CA SER A 77 2.15 13.73 -1.99
C SER A 77 1.55 13.79 -0.57
N GLY A 78 0.30 13.35 -0.40
CA GLY A 78 -0.41 13.35 0.89
C GLY A 78 -0.84 14.73 1.39
N GLY A 79 -0.70 15.78 0.58
CA GLY A 79 -1.06 17.14 0.94
C GLY A 79 -2.55 17.45 0.79
N LYS A 80 -3.00 18.51 1.46
CA LYS A 80 -4.37 19.02 1.32
C LYS A 80 -4.52 19.86 0.05
N VAL A 81 -5.68 19.76 -0.59
CA VAL A 81 -6.08 20.61 -1.74
C VAL A 81 -7.07 21.67 -1.29
N THR A 82 -7.05 22.84 -1.93
CA THR A 82 -7.94 23.96 -1.58
C THR A 82 -9.40 23.67 -1.95
N ASN A 83 -9.64 22.99 -3.08
CA ASN A 83 -10.98 22.64 -3.55
C ASN A 83 -11.12 21.11 -3.67
N SER A 84 -11.39 20.44 -2.55
CA SER A 84 -11.52 18.98 -2.48
C SER A 84 -12.63 18.44 -3.39
N ALA A 85 -13.74 19.16 -3.53
CA ALA A 85 -14.84 18.75 -4.41
C ALA A 85 -14.39 18.66 -5.88
N LEU A 86 -13.73 19.71 -6.40
CA LEU A 86 -13.20 19.72 -7.76
C LEU A 86 -12.10 18.67 -7.96
N CYS A 87 -11.28 18.46 -6.95
CA CYS A 87 -10.13 17.60 -7.02
C CYS A 87 -10.44 16.10 -6.80
N SER A 88 -11.58 15.77 -6.20
CA SER A 88 -12.00 14.40 -5.84
C SER A 88 -11.98 13.42 -7.02
N VAL A 89 -12.38 13.86 -8.21
CA VAL A 89 -12.40 13.04 -9.44
C VAL A 89 -11.01 12.56 -9.86
N PHE A 90 -9.94 13.24 -9.42
CA PHE A 90 -8.56 12.87 -9.75
C PHE A 90 -7.91 11.95 -8.72
N ALA A 91 -8.56 11.67 -7.59
CA ALA A 91 -8.02 10.81 -6.54
C ALA A 91 -7.63 9.42 -7.04
N PRO A 92 -8.41 8.71 -7.90
CA PRO A 92 -7.98 7.43 -8.45
C PRO A 92 -6.68 7.52 -9.26
N ARG A 93 -6.46 8.64 -9.97
CA ARG A 93 -5.21 8.85 -10.74
C ARG A 93 -4.02 9.11 -9.81
N ALA A 94 -4.22 9.83 -8.71
CA ALA A 94 -3.20 10.05 -7.70
C ALA A 94 -2.82 8.72 -7.01
N VAL A 95 -3.82 7.93 -6.59
CA VAL A 95 -3.60 6.58 -6.04
C VAL A 95 -2.87 5.70 -7.07
N ALA A 96 -3.28 5.73 -8.33
CA ALA A 96 -2.61 4.96 -9.37
C ALA A 96 -1.13 5.31 -9.49
N CYS A 97 -0.76 6.57 -9.33
CA CYS A 97 0.64 6.99 -9.28
C CYS A 97 1.40 6.43 -8.08
N MET A 98 0.80 6.47 -6.89
CA MET A 98 1.38 5.87 -5.67
C MET A 98 1.59 4.36 -5.85
N MET A 99 0.60 3.68 -6.42
CA MET A 99 0.63 2.24 -6.68
C MET A 99 1.63 1.83 -7.77
N ARG A 100 1.80 2.64 -8.82
CA ARG A 100 2.78 2.38 -9.90
C ARG A 100 4.21 2.31 -9.41
N GLY A 101 4.54 2.97 -8.30
CA GLY A 101 5.83 2.80 -7.63
C GLY A 101 6.14 1.35 -7.24
N HIS A 102 5.11 0.49 -7.16
CA HIS A 102 5.20 -0.92 -6.79
C HIS A 102 5.10 -1.90 -7.98
N GLU A 103 4.83 -1.45 -9.22
CA GLU A 103 4.67 -2.34 -10.38
C GLU A 103 5.95 -3.14 -10.69
N ARG A 104 7.12 -2.57 -10.40
CA ARG A 104 8.44 -3.22 -10.57
C ARG A 104 8.94 -3.89 -9.30
N ALA A 105 8.10 -4.00 -8.28
CA ALA A 105 8.48 -4.72 -7.07
C ALA A 105 8.70 -6.20 -7.41
N PRO A 106 9.69 -6.87 -6.77
CA PRO A 106 9.76 -8.32 -6.75
C PRO A 106 8.40 -8.96 -6.53
N SER A 107 8.14 -10.06 -7.21
CA SER A 107 7.13 -10.99 -6.71
C SER A 107 7.57 -11.52 -5.33
N PRO A 108 6.64 -11.76 -4.39
CA PRO A 108 6.97 -12.35 -3.11
C PRO A 108 7.73 -13.68 -3.28
N PRO A 109 8.69 -14.00 -2.39
CA PRO A 109 9.37 -15.29 -2.45
C PRO A 109 8.37 -16.46 -2.35
N VAL A 110 8.58 -17.47 -3.19
CA VAL A 110 7.74 -18.68 -3.22
C VAL A 110 8.40 -19.82 -2.43
N GLN A 111 7.63 -20.88 -2.16
CA GLN A 111 8.10 -22.07 -1.43
C GLN A 111 8.68 -21.73 -0.05
N LEU A 112 7.96 -20.90 0.71
CA LEU A 112 8.32 -20.58 2.09
C LEU A 112 8.34 -21.87 2.93
N ARG A 113 9.47 -22.14 3.57
CA ARG A 113 9.71 -23.24 4.51
C ARG A 113 10.19 -22.67 5.83
N TYR A 114 9.82 -23.30 6.92
CA TYR A 114 10.28 -22.92 8.26
C TYR A 114 10.82 -24.13 9.00
N GLU A 115 11.79 -23.89 9.88
CA GLU A 115 12.41 -24.89 10.74
C GLU A 115 12.49 -24.29 12.16
N TYR A 116 11.98 -25.02 13.15
CA TYR A 116 12.13 -24.64 14.55
C TYR A 116 13.56 -24.87 14.99
N ILE A 117 14.25 -23.81 15.41
CA ILE A 117 15.61 -23.89 15.93
C ILE A 117 15.58 -23.93 17.45
N SER A 118 14.74 -23.09 18.08
CA SER A 118 14.52 -23.07 19.52
C SER A 118 13.10 -22.54 19.83
N PRO A 119 12.66 -22.54 21.10
CA PRO A 119 11.39 -21.92 21.50
C PRO A 119 11.26 -20.43 21.10
N GLU A 120 12.38 -19.75 20.90
CA GLU A 120 12.44 -18.31 20.59
C GLU A 120 12.93 -18.02 19.16
N SER A 121 13.30 -19.05 18.38
CA SER A 121 13.87 -18.85 17.06
C SER A 121 13.35 -19.82 16.01
N VAL A 122 13.02 -19.25 14.86
CA VAL A 122 12.61 -19.99 13.66
C VAL A 122 13.53 -19.58 12.52
N LYS A 123 13.97 -20.56 11.75
CA LYS A 123 14.69 -20.33 10.50
C LYS A 123 13.68 -20.37 9.38
N VAL A 124 13.66 -19.33 8.55
CA VAL A 124 12.80 -19.25 7.36
C VAL A 124 13.68 -19.37 6.12
N SER A 125 13.24 -20.16 5.15
CA SER A 125 13.88 -20.32 3.85
C SER A 125 12.84 -20.25 2.74
N PHE A 126 13.23 -19.83 1.55
CA PHE A 126 12.35 -19.67 0.40
C PHE A 126 13.12 -19.94 -0.90
N ALA A 127 12.41 -20.14 -2.00
CA ALA A 127 13.03 -20.30 -3.31
C ALA A 127 13.77 -19.02 -3.73
N PHE A 128 14.91 -19.19 -4.41
CA PHE A 128 15.73 -18.08 -4.90
C PHE A 128 14.89 -17.10 -5.75
N VAL A 129 15.01 -15.80 -5.43
CA VAL A 129 14.38 -14.73 -6.20
C VAL A 129 15.48 -13.91 -6.88
N VAL A 130 15.47 -13.87 -8.21
CA VAL A 130 16.49 -13.18 -9.01
C VAL A 130 16.40 -11.67 -8.79
N ASN A 131 17.56 -10.99 -8.68
CA ASN A 131 17.68 -9.51 -8.66
C ASN A 131 17.15 -8.76 -7.43
N HIS A 132 17.12 -9.38 -6.25
CA HIS A 132 16.75 -8.69 -5.01
C HIS A 132 17.85 -8.82 -3.95
N LYS A 133 18.18 -7.70 -3.30
CA LYS A 133 19.28 -7.60 -2.32
C LYS A 133 18.82 -7.65 -0.86
N HIS A 134 17.55 -7.33 -0.61
CA HIS A 134 16.99 -7.21 0.73
C HIS A 134 15.59 -7.82 0.73
N PHE A 135 15.22 -8.43 1.85
CA PHE A 135 13.91 -9.03 2.07
C PHE A 135 13.36 -8.54 3.41
N LEU A 136 12.05 -8.27 3.47
CA LEU A 136 11.38 -7.94 4.72
C LEU A 136 10.61 -9.16 5.21
N ALA A 137 10.96 -9.66 6.40
CA ALA A 137 10.24 -10.75 7.04
C ALA A 137 9.17 -10.20 7.99
N LEU A 138 7.90 -10.52 7.73
CA LEU A 138 6.78 -10.12 8.58
C LEU A 138 6.31 -11.32 9.39
N LEU A 139 6.40 -11.19 10.72
CA LEU A 139 5.90 -12.21 11.64
C LEU A 139 4.64 -11.73 12.32
N ARG A 140 3.73 -12.67 12.59
CA ARG A 140 2.53 -12.41 13.37
C ARG A 140 2.33 -13.55 14.35
N ALA A 141 2.30 -13.20 15.63
CA ALA A 141 1.81 -14.11 16.66
C ALA A 141 0.29 -14.22 16.51
N LEU A 142 -0.19 -15.44 16.27
CA LEU A 142 -1.61 -15.74 16.33
C LEU A 142 -1.90 -16.23 17.76
N SER A 143 -2.41 -15.36 18.62
CA SER A 143 -3.07 -15.84 19.84
C SER A 143 -4.47 -16.33 19.47
N LEU A 144 -4.94 -17.40 20.11
CA LEU A 144 -6.32 -17.85 19.99
C LEU A 144 -7.31 -16.84 20.61
N CYS A 145 -6.81 -15.81 21.31
CA CYS A 145 -7.58 -14.77 21.98
C CYS A 145 -6.88 -13.40 21.83
N SER A 146 -7.48 -12.50 21.05
CA SER A 146 -7.24 -11.03 20.96
C SER A 146 -6.20 -10.47 19.97
N ASP A 147 -6.71 -9.52 19.19
CA ASP A 147 -6.14 -8.48 18.32
C ASP A 147 -4.92 -8.77 17.42
N ASN A 148 -5.25 -8.84 16.15
CA ASN A 148 -4.50 -9.32 15.00
C ASN A 148 -3.50 -8.30 14.42
N LYS A 149 -2.38 -8.03 15.10
CA LYS A 149 -1.38 -7.03 14.62
C LYS A 149 -0.06 -7.66 14.16
N TRP A 150 0.47 -7.19 13.03
CA TRP A 150 1.74 -7.62 12.43
C TRP A 150 2.94 -6.89 13.06
N SER A 151 4.10 -7.55 13.17
CA SER A 151 5.39 -6.94 13.54
C SER A 151 6.47 -7.20 12.47
N ALA A 152 7.31 -6.19 12.22
CA ALA A 152 8.42 -6.24 11.26
C ALA A 152 9.74 -6.54 11.98
N LYS A 153 10.64 -7.29 11.34
CA LYS A 153 12.03 -7.44 11.76
C LYS A 153 12.92 -7.23 10.53
N ASP A 154 13.86 -6.30 10.62
CA ASP A 154 14.82 -6.01 9.55
C ASP A 154 16.06 -6.93 9.73
N GLU A 155 16.45 -7.63 8.66
CA GLU A 155 17.69 -8.44 8.55
C GLU A 155 18.41 -8.11 7.23
#